data_AF-A0A7Y0X7F6-F1
#
_entry.id   AF-A0A7Y0X7F6-F1
#
_cell.length_a   1.000
_cell.length_b   1.000
_cell.length_c   1.000
_cell.angle_alpha   90.00
_cell.angle_beta   90.00
_cell.angle_gamma   90.00
#
_symmetry.space_group_name_H-M   'P 1'
#
loop_
_entity.id
_entity.type
_entity.pdbx_description
1 polymer ?
#
loop_
_entity_poly.entity_id
_entity_poly.type
_entity_poly.pdbx_seq_one_letter_code
_entity_poly.pdbx_strand_id
1 'polypeptide(L)'
;TLLAAALLVASSHALAANDRNAPATMSNFSDDYFEARIGASPVTFGAGFSKSIHPNAHVIARIDSEFESDFDSAAGFGFHSPLNNWADLTGEMLMRVVQPSNESSTDVGMELNLGVRQWLGPQLEVGG
;
A
#
# COMPACT_ATOMS: atom_id res chain seq x y z
N THR A 1 -4.15 -9.27 20.99
CA THR A 1 -5.36 -8.79 20.29
C THR A 1 -4.92 -7.72 19.30
N LEU A 2 -4.90 -8.02 18.00
CA LEU A 2 -4.55 -7.05 16.96
C LEU A 2 -5.74 -6.11 16.75
N LEU A 3 -5.58 -4.84 17.14
CA LEU A 3 -6.63 -3.82 17.10
C LEU A 3 -6.76 -3.20 15.69
N ALA A 4 -7.99 -2.85 15.33
CA ALA A 4 -8.34 -2.19 14.07
C ALA A 4 -7.70 -0.80 13.97
N ALA A 5 -6.79 -0.63 13.01
CA ALA A 5 -6.21 0.67 12.66
C ALA A 5 -7.20 1.49 11.84
N ALA A 6 -7.57 2.68 12.32
CA ALA A 6 -8.25 3.68 11.50
C ALA A 6 -7.20 4.40 10.63
N LEU A 7 -7.23 4.14 9.31
CA LEU A 7 -6.26 4.65 8.34
C LEU A 7 -6.67 6.06 7.86
N LEU A 8 -6.00 7.12 8.33
CA LEU A 8 -6.10 8.45 7.74
C LEU A 8 -5.06 8.56 6.62
N VAL A 9 -5.47 8.27 5.38
CA VAL A 9 -4.63 8.42 4.18
C VAL A 9 -4.59 9.90 3.79
N ALA A 10 -3.48 10.58 4.07
CA ALA A 10 -3.16 11.84 3.42
C ALA A 10 -2.47 11.52 2.07
N SER A 11 -3.26 11.13 1.07
CA SER A 11 -2.75 10.87 -0.28
C SER A 11 -2.33 12.18 -0.93
N SER A 12 -1.02 12.39 -1.04
CA SER A 12 -0.49 13.40 -1.96
C SER A 12 -0.62 12.83 -3.37
N HIS A 13 -1.63 13.29 -4.12
CA HIS A 13 -1.82 12.88 -5.51
C HIS A 13 -0.56 13.21 -6.33
N ALA A 14 0.24 12.19 -6.65
CA ALA A 14 1.23 12.30 -7.70
C ALA A 14 0.46 12.45 -9.02
N LEU A 15 0.55 13.64 -9.63
CA LEU A 15 -0.01 13.90 -10.95
C LEU A 15 0.67 12.95 -11.95
N ALA A 16 -0.03 11.91 -12.36
CA ALA A 16 0.40 11.04 -13.45
C ALA A 16 0.57 11.90 -14.71
N ALA A 17 1.78 11.95 -15.25
CA ALA A 17 2.08 12.63 -16.51
C ALA A 17 1.43 11.84 -17.65
N ASN A 18 0.21 12.28 -18.00
CA ASN A 18 -0.63 11.64 -18.99
C ASN A 18 -0.06 11.88 -20.41
N ASP A 19 0.41 10.83 -21.08
CA ASP A 19 0.73 10.89 -22.52
C ASP A 19 -0.58 11.09 -23.29
N ARG A 20 -0.74 12.26 -23.94
CA ARG A 20 -2.01 12.71 -24.54
C ARG A 20 -2.51 11.83 -25.69
N ASN A 21 -1.69 10.90 -26.17
CA ASN A 21 -2.01 9.99 -27.28
C ASN A 21 -2.23 8.54 -26.84
N ALA A 22 -2.09 8.20 -25.56
CA ALA A 22 -2.41 6.86 -25.08
C ALA A 22 -3.94 6.69 -25.00
N PRO A 23 -4.51 5.54 -25.40
CA PRO A 23 -5.90 5.25 -25.11
C PRO A 23 -6.12 5.42 -23.60
N ALA A 24 -7.28 5.95 -23.20
CA ALA A 24 -7.66 6.09 -21.79
C ALA A 24 -7.88 4.71 -21.16
N THR A 25 -6.80 3.96 -20.99
CA THR A 25 -6.73 2.68 -20.28
C THR A 25 -6.29 2.97 -18.87
N MET A 26 -7.01 2.42 -17.90
CA MET A 26 -6.94 2.82 -16.49
C MET A 26 -5.67 2.37 -15.75
N SER A 27 -4.71 1.72 -16.42
CA SER A 27 -3.32 1.56 -15.94
C SER A 27 -2.50 2.87 -15.94
N ASN A 28 -3.14 4.00 -15.70
CA ASN A 28 -2.52 5.32 -15.72
C ASN A 28 -2.57 6.02 -14.35
N PHE A 29 -2.99 5.29 -13.32
CA PHE A 29 -2.81 5.71 -11.94
C PHE A 29 -1.37 5.36 -11.52
N SER A 30 -0.68 6.35 -10.98
CA SER A 30 0.67 6.18 -10.46
C SER A 30 0.59 5.44 -9.13
N ASP A 31 1.30 4.31 -9.00
CA ASP A 31 1.49 3.64 -7.71
C ASP A 31 2.55 4.35 -6.86
N ASP A 32 3.14 5.45 -7.35
CA ASP A 32 4.12 6.26 -6.61
C ASP A 32 3.42 7.10 -5.54
N TYR A 33 3.72 6.82 -4.27
CA TYR A 33 3.28 7.63 -3.16
C TYR A 33 4.34 7.70 -2.06
N PHE A 34 4.23 8.75 -1.25
CA PHE A 34 4.85 8.83 0.06
C PHE A 34 3.76 9.24 1.05
N GLU A 35 3.61 8.45 2.11
CA GLU A 35 2.56 8.65 3.11
C GLU A 35 3.15 8.67 4.52
N ALA A 36 2.51 9.47 5.37
CA ALA A 36 2.64 9.39 6.82
C ALA A 36 1.32 8.86 7.36
N ARG A 37 1.39 7.89 8.27
CA ARG A 37 0.24 7.21 8.87
C ARG A 37 0.21 7.46 10.36
N ILE A 38 -1.00 7.61 10.91
CA ILE A 38 -1.24 7.69 12.34
C ILE A 38 -2.36 6.70 12.67
N GLY A 39 -2.08 5.71 13.52
CA GLY A 39 -3.05 4.79 14.09
C GLY A 39 -3.72 5.40 15.32
N ALA A 40 -5.01 5.17 15.52
CA ALA A 40 -5.80 5.83 16.56
C ALA A 40 -5.91 5.05 17.89
N SER A 41 -5.64 3.74 17.90
CA SER A 41 -5.70 2.91 19.12
C SER A 41 -5.06 1.53 18.91
N PRO A 42 -3.86 1.26 19.46
CA PRO A 42 -2.93 2.19 20.10
C PRO A 42 -2.45 3.30 19.16
N VAL A 43 -1.83 4.36 19.71
CA VAL A 43 -1.33 5.46 18.89
C VAL A 43 -0.02 5.04 18.23
N THR A 44 -0.11 4.63 16.96
CA THR A 44 1.06 4.29 16.15
C THR A 44 1.35 5.40 15.16
N PHE A 45 2.63 5.56 14.83
CA PHE A 45 3.09 6.46 13.79
C PHE A 45 3.85 5.65 12.77
N GLY A 46 3.57 5.91 11.50
CA GLY A 46 4.19 5.19 10.42
C GLY A 46 4.47 6.04 9.21
N ALA A 47 5.32 5.50 8.35
CA ALA A 47 5.60 6.04 7.04
C ALA A 47 5.56 4.90 6.02
N GLY A 48 4.99 5.20 4.87
CA GLY A 48 4.94 4.29 3.73
C GLY A 48 5.48 5.00 2.51
N PHE A 49 6.11 4.23 1.63
CA PHE A 49 6.33 4.69 0.28
C PHE A 49 6.09 3.55 -0.70
N SER A 50 5.65 3.93 -1.90
CA SER A 50 5.60 3.05 -3.04
C SER A 50 6.22 3.71 -4.25
N LYS A 51 6.82 2.92 -5.11
CA LYS A 51 7.44 3.39 -6.34
C LYS A 51 7.29 2.38 -7.47
N SER A 52 6.78 2.84 -8.58
CA SER A 52 6.62 2.08 -9.82
C SER A 52 7.99 1.71 -10.37
N ILE A 53 8.17 0.41 -10.60
CA ILE A 53 9.35 -0.16 -11.28
C ILE A 53 9.00 -0.62 -12.69
N HIS A 54 7.71 -0.88 -12.94
CA HIS A 54 7.12 -1.30 -14.19
C HIS A 54 5.70 -0.73 -14.29
N PRO A 55 5.11 -0.55 -15.49
CA PRO A 55 3.71 -0.12 -15.64
C PRO A 55 2.64 -0.95 -14.91
N ASN A 56 3.01 -2.10 -14.35
CA ASN A 56 2.12 -3.05 -13.69
C ASN A 56 2.71 -3.55 -12.37
N ALA A 57 3.82 -2.98 -11.91
CA ALA A 57 4.51 -3.43 -10.71
C ALA A 57 5.24 -2.28 -10.02
N HIS A 58 5.22 -2.31 -8.70
CA HIS A 58 5.82 -1.29 -7.86
C HIS A 58 6.49 -1.94 -6.65
N VAL A 59 7.45 -1.25 -6.06
CA VAL A 59 8.02 -1.60 -4.77
C VAL A 59 7.26 -0.86 -3.69
N ILE A 60 7.02 -1.52 -2.56
CA ILE A 60 6.41 -0.90 -1.38
C ILE A 60 7.36 -1.11 -0.22
N ALA A 61 7.52 -0.10 0.62
CA ALA A 61 8.03 -0.29 1.97
C ALA A 61 7.26 0.55 2.97
N ARG A 62 7.11 0.00 4.17
CA ARG A 62 6.31 0.59 5.23
C ARG A 62 6.96 0.32 6.58
N ILE A 63 6.85 1.28 7.48
CA ILE A 63 7.28 1.15 8.87
C ILE A 63 6.26 1.84 9.77
N ASP A 64 5.86 1.19 10.84
CA ASP A 64 4.95 1.70 11.88
C ASP A 64 5.55 1.38 13.26
N SER A 65 5.36 2.28 14.23
CA SER A 65 5.83 2.09 15.61
C SER A 65 4.89 2.81 16.59
N GLU A 66 4.70 2.25 17.79
CA GLU A 66 4.02 2.92 18.91
C GLU A 66 4.99 3.85 19.67
N PHE A 67 6.27 3.90 19.28
CA PHE A 67 7.39 4.50 20.01
C PHE A 67 7.71 3.85 21.37
N GLU A 68 6.90 2.91 21.84
CA GLU A 68 7.06 2.15 23.09
C GLU A 68 7.84 0.84 22.87
N SER A 69 8.94 0.92 22.12
CA SER A 69 9.87 -0.19 21.81
C SER A 69 9.31 -1.32 20.92
N ASP A 70 8.13 -1.15 20.33
CA ASP A 70 7.62 -2.02 19.28
C ASP A 70 7.75 -1.37 17.89
N PHE A 71 7.93 -2.21 16.89
CA PHE A 71 7.89 -1.78 15.50
C PHE A 71 7.36 -2.88 14.60
N ASP A 72 6.70 -2.45 13.53
CA ASP A 72 6.26 -3.27 12.43
C ASP A 72 6.81 -2.65 11.15
N SER A 73 7.54 -3.43 10.38
CA SER A 73 8.04 -2.97 9.08
C SER A 73 7.77 -4.03 8.03
N ALA A 74 7.44 -3.61 6.82
CA ALA A 74 7.28 -4.52 5.70
C ALA A 74 7.83 -3.90 4.41
N ALA A 75 8.41 -4.72 3.56
CA ALA A 75 8.91 -4.29 2.26
C ALA A 75 8.76 -5.40 1.22
N GLY A 76 8.47 -5.03 -0.03
CA GLY A 76 8.34 -5.99 -1.11
C GLY A 76 7.79 -5.38 -2.38
N PHE A 77 6.98 -6.16 -3.10
CA PHE A 77 6.52 -5.84 -4.44
C PHE A 77 5.00 -5.93 -4.52
N GLY A 78 4.40 -4.96 -5.19
CA GLY A 78 3.01 -4.99 -5.63
C GLY A 78 2.91 -5.15 -7.14
N PHE A 79 1.79 -5.68 -7.59
CA PHE A 79 1.41 -5.74 -8.99
C PHE A 79 -0.06 -5.43 -9.18
N HIS A 80 -0.40 -5.01 -10.40
CA HIS A 80 -1.78 -4.97 -10.84
C HIS A 80 -1.92 -5.47 -12.29
N SER A 81 -3.02 -6.14 -12.57
CA SER A 81 -3.35 -6.66 -13.88
C SER A 81 -4.78 -6.30 -14.27
N PRO A 82 -4.99 -5.61 -15.40
CA PRO A 82 -6.34 -5.33 -15.90
C PRO A 82 -7.08 -6.63 -16.20
N LEU A 83 -8.27 -6.79 -15.62
CA LEU A 83 -9.18 -7.90 -15.96
C LEU A 83 -10.12 -7.46 -17.08
N ASN A 84 -10.60 -6.22 -17.01
CA ASN A 84 -11.46 -5.58 -18.01
C ASN A 84 -11.38 -4.05 -17.86
N ASN A 85 -12.24 -3.31 -18.57
CA ASN A 85 -12.26 -1.84 -18.55
C ASN A 85 -12.76 -1.21 -17.23
N TRP A 86 -13.12 -1.99 -16.22
CA TRP A 86 -13.69 -1.49 -14.96
C TRP A 86 -13.18 -2.24 -13.72
N ALA A 87 -12.31 -3.22 -13.87
CA ALA A 87 -11.75 -4.01 -12.78
C ALA A 87 -10.32 -4.47 -13.06
N ASP A 88 -9.49 -4.41 -12.02
CA ASP A 88 -8.12 -4.90 -11.99
C ASP A 88 -7.95 -5.90 -10.85
N LEU A 89 -7.12 -6.92 -11.07
CA LEU A 89 -6.60 -7.77 -10.01
C LEU A 89 -5.35 -7.09 -9.44
N THR A 90 -5.29 -6.94 -8.13
CA THR A 90 -4.13 -6.41 -7.42
C THR A 90 -3.53 -7.46 -6.51
N GLY A 91 -2.23 -7.38 -6.28
CA GLY A 91 -1.59 -8.20 -5.28
C GLY A 91 -0.29 -7.61 -4.78
N GLU A 92 0.05 -7.93 -3.55
CA GLU A 92 1.28 -7.52 -2.88
C GLU A 92 1.93 -8.73 -2.21
N MET A 93 3.25 -8.80 -2.30
CA MET A 93 4.07 -9.76 -1.58
C MET A 93 5.12 -9.00 -0.80
N LEU A 94 5.02 -9.04 0.52
CA LEU A 94 5.85 -8.27 1.43
C LEU A 94 6.59 -9.21 2.39
N MET A 95 7.87 -8.95 2.61
CA MET A 95 8.57 -9.45 3.77
C MET A 95 8.23 -8.53 4.94
N ARG A 96 7.75 -9.09 6.05
CA ARG A 96 7.35 -8.34 7.24
C ARG A 96 8.23 -8.73 8.42
N VAL A 97 8.64 -7.72 9.19
CA VAL A 97 9.47 -7.84 10.39
C VAL A 97 8.75 -7.12 11.52
N VAL A 98 8.42 -7.86 12.57
CA VAL A 98 7.68 -7.36 13.73
C VAL A 98 8.50 -7.59 15.00
N GLN A 99 8.64 -6.55 15.82
CA GLN A 99 9.18 -6.66 17.17
C GLN A 99 8.07 -6.38 18.18
N PRO A 100 7.57 -7.40 18.89
CA PRO A 100 6.60 -7.21 19.96
C PRO A 100 7.25 -6.56 21.18
N SER A 101 6.52 -5.68 21.88
CA SER A 101 6.96 -5.03 23.13
C SER A 101 7.18 -6.02 24.30
N ASN A 102 6.58 -7.21 24.24
CA ASN A 102 6.63 -8.22 25.32
C ASN A 102 7.51 -9.43 25.01
N GLU A 103 8.21 -9.45 23.86
CA GLU A 103 9.07 -10.58 23.46
C GLU A 103 10.48 -10.11 23.10
N SER A 104 11.48 -10.95 23.40
CA SER A 104 12.90 -10.65 23.16
C SER A 104 13.35 -10.97 21.72
N SER A 105 12.52 -11.66 20.93
CA SER A 105 12.84 -12.03 19.56
C SER A 105 12.03 -11.24 18.54
N THR A 106 12.69 -10.90 17.44
CA THR A 106 12.09 -10.31 16.26
C THR A 106 11.48 -11.42 15.39
N ASP A 107 10.22 -11.27 15.00
CA ASP A 107 9.54 -12.19 14.09
C ASP A 107 9.68 -11.70 12.65
N VAL A 108 10.10 -12.60 11.76
CA VAL A 108 10.23 -12.34 10.32
C VAL A 108 9.31 -13.29 9.58
N GLY A 109 8.45 -12.75 8.70
CA GLY A 109 7.48 -13.52 7.94
C GLY A 109 7.23 -12.95 6.54
N MET A 110 6.38 -13.64 5.80
CA MET A 110 5.85 -13.16 4.51
C MET A 110 4.38 -12.79 4.65
N GLU A 111 4.01 -11.66 4.08
CA GLU A 111 2.63 -11.18 3.94
C GLU A 111 2.26 -11.21 2.46
N LEU A 112 1.07 -11.73 2.17
CA LEU A 112 0.50 -11.82 0.83
C LEU A 112 -0.88 -11.16 0.86
N ASN A 113 -1.04 -10.06 0.13
CA ASN A 113 -2.30 -9.36 -0.04
C ASN A 113 -2.79 -9.59 -1.46
N LEU A 114 -4.04 -9.98 -1.64
CA LEU A 114 -4.68 -10.13 -2.95
C LEU A 114 -6.01 -9.41 -2.92
N GLY A 115 -6.27 -8.60 -3.94
CA GLY A 115 -7.44 -7.77 -4.01
C GLY A 115 -8.01 -7.69 -5.41
N VAL A 116 -9.28 -7.28 -5.49
CA VAL A 116 -9.89 -6.86 -6.74
C VAL A 116 -10.26 -5.40 -6.58
N ARG A 117 -9.72 -4.57 -7.45
CA ARG A 117 -10.02 -3.15 -7.49
C ARG A 117 -11.05 -2.89 -8.58
N GLN A 118 -12.16 -2.26 -8.21
CA GLN A 118 -13.22 -1.92 -9.15
C GLN A 118 -13.39 -0.40 -9.27
N TRP A 119 -13.53 0.08 -10.49
CA TRP A 119 -13.71 1.49 -10.78
C TRP A 119 -15.17 1.75 -11.16
N LEU A 120 -15.80 2.76 -10.56
CA LEU A 120 -17.19 3.15 -10.85
C LEU A 120 -17.31 4.14 -12.03
N GLY A 121 -16.16 4.56 -12.57
CA GLY A 121 -16.01 5.46 -13.72
C GLY A 121 -14.55 5.93 -13.85
N PRO A 122 -14.19 6.71 -14.88
CA PRO A 122 -12.80 7.12 -15.15
C PRO A 122 -12.13 7.98 -14.05
N GLN A 123 -12.83 8.30 -12.95
CA GLN A 123 -12.36 9.17 -11.87
C GLN A 123 -12.77 8.71 -10.44
N LEU A 124 -13.31 7.49 -10.27
CA LEU A 124 -13.75 6.99 -8.96
C LEU A 124 -13.30 5.55 -8.72
N GLU A 125 -12.38 5.38 -7.76
CA GLU A 125 -11.89 4.10 -7.23
C GLU A 125 -12.68 3.72 -5.97
N VAL A 126 -13.17 2.49 -5.88
CA VAL A 126 -13.62 1.90 -4.61
C VAL A 126 -12.99 0.51 -4.50
N GLY A 127 -12.19 0.31 -3.46
CA GLY A 127 -11.51 -0.96 -3.18
C GLY A 127 -11.20 -1.08 -1.70
N GLY A 128 -11.12 -2.32 -1.21
CA GLY A 128 -10.79 -2.69 0.17
C GLY A 128 -9.88 -3.91 0.19
#